data_AF-A0A151FBW2-F1
#
_entry.id   AF-A0A151FBW2-F1
#
_cell.length_a   1.000
_cell.length_b   1.000
_cell.length_c   1.000
_cell.angle_alpha   90.00
_cell.angle_beta   90.00
_cell.angle_gamma   90.00
#
_symmetry.space_group_name_H-M   'P 1'
#
loop_
_entity.id
_entity.type
_entity.pdbx_description
1 polymer ?
#
loop_
_entity_poly.entity_id
_entity_poly.type
_entity_poly.pdbx_seq_one_letter_code
_entity_poly.pdbx_strand_id
1 'polypeptide(L)' 'MDPMYAVNLVLCIIILVLGYWGFRKNKDSVPLYIGVAFGLFGLSHLSILLGLKETLGVALIVVRLLAYLIVIFALYKVVK' A
#
# COMPACT_ATOMS: atom_id res chain seq x y z
N MET A 1 -18.28 3.84 -11.70
CA MET A 1 -16.97 3.70 -11.02
C MET A 1 -17.09 4.36 -9.66
N ASP A 2 -16.94 3.61 -8.57
CA ASP A 2 -17.01 4.18 -7.22
C ASP A 2 -15.86 5.17 -7.00
N PRO A 3 -16.14 6.44 -6.65
CA PRO A 3 -15.11 7.45 -6.37
C PRO A 3 -14.15 7.01 -5.27
N MET A 4 -14.62 6.14 -4.39
CA MET A 4 -13.91 5.57 -3.26
C MET A 4 -12.60 4.88 -3.69
N TYR A 5 -12.59 4.11 -4.79
CA TYR A 5 -11.35 3.45 -5.24
C TYR A 5 -10.33 4.43 -5.82
N ALA A 6 -10.79 5.48 -6.52
CA ALA A 6 -9.93 6.50 -7.08
C ALA A 6 -9.24 7.34 -6.00
N VAL A 7 -9.99 7.74 -4.96
CA VAL A 7 -9.45 8.49 -3.82
C VAL A 7 -8.41 7.65 -3.07
N ASN A 8 -8.69 6.36 -2.82
CA ASN A 8 -7.74 5.45 -2.18
C ASN A 8 -6.46 5.25 -3.02
N LEU A 9 -6.57 5.26 -4.35
CA LEU A 9 -5.41 5.19 -5.23
C LEU A 9 -4.50 6.40 -5.08
N VAL A 10 -5.08 7.60 -5.11
CA VAL A 10 -4.35 8.86 -4.97
C VAL A 10 -3.64 8.91 -3.61
N LEU A 11 -4.34 8.52 -2.54
CA LEU A 11 -3.75 8.42 -1.21
C LEU A 11 -2.59 7.41 -1.15
N CYS A 12 -2.74 6.23 -1.76
CA CYS A 12 -1.66 5.24 -1.84
C CYS A 12 -0.41 5.78 -2.54
N ILE A 13 -0.59 6.53 -3.64
CA ILE A 13 0.53 7.16 -4.37
C ILE A 13 1.22 8.21 -3.49
N ILE A 14 0.45 9.07 -2.81
CA ILE A 14 1.00 10.08 -1.90
C ILE A 14 1.80 9.41 -0.78
N ILE A 15 1.26 8.36 -0.15
CA ILE A 15 1.93 7.65 0.94
C ILE A 15 3.17 6.91 0.43
N LEU A 16 3.15 6.34 -0.78
CA LEU A 16 4.32 5.70 -1.38
C LEU A 16 5.44 6.71 -1.63
N VAL A 17 5.11 7.89 -2.17
CA VAL A 17 6.07 8.98 -2.39
C VAL A 17 6.64 9.47 -1.05
N LEU A 18 5.78 9.68 -0.04
CA LEU A 18 6.21 10.08 1.30
C LEU A 18 7.07 9.01 1.98
N GLY A 19 6.74 7.73 1.84
CA GLY A 19 7.51 6.60 2.37
C GLY A 19 8.90 6.49 1.74
N TYR A 20 8.99 6.66 0.41
CA TYR A 20 10.25 6.72 -0.31
C TYR A 20 11.10 7.93 0.11
N TRP A 21 10.46 9.10 0.26
CA TRP A 21 11.16 10.32 0.64
C TRP A 21 11.64 10.27 2.10
N GLY A 22 10.83 9.71 3.00
CA GLY A 22 11.18 9.48 4.40
C GLY A 22 12.37 8.53 4.56
N PHE A 23 12.44 7.45 3.75
CA PHE A 23 13.59 6.56 3.72
C PHE A 23 14.88 7.29 3.32
N ARG A 24 14.80 8.10 2.27
CA ARG A 24 15.95 8.85 1.76
C ARG A 24 16.46 9.88 2.78
N LYS A 25 15.57 10.46 3.58
CA LYS A 25 15.91 11.54 4.52
C LYS A 25 16.40 11.03 5.88
N ASN A 26 15.80 9.97 6.42
CA ASN A 26 16.09 9.50 7.78
C ASN A 26 16.98 8.26 7.85
N LYS A 27 17.38 7.64 6.71
CA LYS A 27 18.05 6.31 6.65
C LYS A 27 17.27 5.19 7.38
N ASP A 28 16.03 5.48 7.75
CA ASP A 28 15.21 4.59 8.55
C ASP A 28 14.40 3.71 7.62
N SER A 29 14.46 2.39 7.81
CA SER A 29 13.83 1.45 6.87
C SER A 29 12.31 1.44 7.00
N VAL A 30 11.78 1.92 8.12
CA VAL A 30 10.34 1.92 8.45
C VAL A 30 9.48 2.62 7.39
N PRO A 31 9.72 3.90 7.04
CA PRO A 31 8.91 4.59 6.04
C PRO A 31 8.95 3.92 4.67
N LEU A 32 10.04 3.20 4.33
CA LEU A 32 10.10 2.40 3.11
C LEU A 32 9.12 1.22 3.14
N TYR A 33 9.07 0.47 4.25
CA TYR A 33 8.13 -0.66 4.40
C TYR A 33 6.68 -0.18 4.30
N ILE A 34 6.34 0.94 4.93
CA ILE A 34 5.01 1.54 4.85
C ILE A 34 4.69 1.95 3.42
N GLY A 35 5.62 2.63 2.73
CA GLY A 35 5.44 3.03 1.34
C GLY A 35 5.22 1.85 0.39
N VAL A 36 5.98 0.76 0.55
CA VAL A 36 5.82 -0.47 -0.24
C VAL A 36 4.46 -1.12 0.03
N ALA A 37 4.03 -1.21 1.29
CA ALA A 37 2.73 -1.75 1.64
C ALA A 37 1.57 -0.94 1.03
N PHE A 38 1.65 0.39 1.10
CA PHE A 38 0.66 1.25 0.46
C PHE A 38 0.73 1.19 -1.08
N GLY A 39 1.89 0.90 -1.67
CA GLY A 39 2.02 0.57 -3.09
C GLY A 39 1.26 -0.69 -3.49
N LEU A 40 1.38 -1.76 -2.71
CA LEU A 40 0.61 -3.00 -2.89
C LEU A 40 -0.90 -2.75 -2.74
N PHE A 41 -1.31 -1.91 -1.79
CA PHE A 41 -2.70 -1.46 -1.69
C PHE A 41 -3.16 -0.68 -2.92
N GLY A 42 -2.32 0.24 -3.43
CA GLY A 42 -2.58 1.00 -4.64
C GLY A 42 -2.77 0.10 -5.86
N LEU A 43 -1.90 -0.89 -6.05
CA LEU A 43 -2.03 -1.89 -7.12
C LEU A 43 -3.33 -2.68 -7.02
N SER A 44 -3.74 -3.07 -5.80
CA SER A 44 -5.03 -3.73 -5.58
C SER A 44 -6.20 -2.83 -6.00
N HIS A 45 -6.16 -1.54 -5.69
CA HIS A 45 -7.20 -0.58 -6.08
C HIS A 45 -7.21 -0.29 -7.58
N LEU A 46 -6.04 -0.22 -8.22
CA LEU A 46 -5.88 -0.10 -9.67
C LEU A 46 -6.52 -1.27 -10.41
N SER A 47 -6.26 -2.50 -9.98
CA SER A 47 -6.86 -3.71 -10.55
C SER A 47 -8.38 -3.73 -10.41
N ILE A 48 -8.92 -3.23 -9.29
CA ILE A 48 -10.36 -3.08 -9.10
C ILE A 48 -10.92 -2.03 -10.05
N LEU A 49 -10.24 -0.90 -10.22
CA LEU A 49 -10.65 0.20 -11.10
C LEU A 49 -10.65 -0.22 -12.58
N LEU A 50 -9.71 -1.09 -12.97
CA LEU A 50 -9.62 -1.69 -14.31
C LEU A 50 -10.68 -2.76 -14.57
N GLY A 51 -11.53 -3.08 -13.59
CA GLY A 51 -12.61 -4.07 -13.73
C GLY A 51 -12.16 -5.52 -13.52
N LEU A 52 -10.92 -5.78 -13.11
CA LEU A 52 -10.40 -7.14 -12.87
C LEU A 52 -10.82 -7.72 -11.51
N LYS A 53 -11.75 -7.07 -10.80
CA LYS A 53 -12.19 -7.47 -9.46
C LYS A 53 -12.81 -8.87 -9.42
N GLU A 54 -13.59 -9.24 -10.44
CA GLU A 54 -14.29 -10.53 -10.47
C GLU A 54 -13.34 -11.70 -10.72
N THR A 55 -12.29 -11.49 -11.52
CA THR A 55 -11.30 -12.54 -11.82
C THR A 55 -10.20 -12.63 -10.76
N LEU A 56 -9.80 -11.51 -10.16
CA LEU A 56 -8.71 -11.44 -9.18
C LEU A 56 -9.18 -11.23 -7.72
N GLY A 57 -10.46 -11.41 -7.41
CA GLY A 57 -11.01 -11.14 -6.07
C GLY A 57 -10.19 -11.75 -4.92
N VAL A 58 -9.85 -13.05 -5.03
CA VAL A 58 -9.02 -13.76 -4.05
C VAL A 58 -7.58 -13.23 -4.01
N ALA A 59 -6.97 -13.00 -5.18
CA ALA A 59 -5.61 -12.46 -5.26
C ALA A 59 -5.51 -11.05 -4.65
N LEU A 60 -6.51 -10.20 -4.84
CA LEU A 60 -6.59 -8.87 -4.25
C LEU A 60 -6.69 -8.92 -2.73
N ILE A 61 -7.42 -9.90 -2.18
CA ILE A 61 -7.49 -10.13 -0.72
C ILE A 61 -6.13 -10.55 -0.18
N VAL A 62 -5.43 -11.46 -0.85
CA VAL A 62 -4.07 -11.90 -0.45
C VAL A 62 -3.08 -10.73 -0.47
N VAL A 63 -3.12 -9.90 -1.51
CA VAL A 63 -2.28 -8.69 -1.60
C VAL A 63 -2.54 -7.73 -0.44
N ARG A 64 -3.81 -7.51 -0.08
CA ARG A 64 -4.18 -6.66 1.06
C ARG A 64 -3.70 -7.23 2.38
N LEU A 65 -3.84 -8.55 2.59
CA LEU A 65 -3.32 -9.24 3.76
C LEU A 65 -1.80 -9.04 3.89
N LEU A 66 -1.04 -9.30 2.83
CA LEU A 66 0.40 -9.11 2.82
C LEU A 66 0.78 -7.64 3.10
N ALA A 67 0.06 -6.69 2.51
CA ALA A 67 0.29 -5.28 2.76
C ALA A 67 0.04 -4.92 4.23
N TYR A 68 -1.03 -5.42 4.88
CA TYR A 68 -1.26 -5.21 6.31
C TYR A 68 -0.15 -5.83 7.17
N LEU A 69 0.32 -7.04 6.85
CA LEU A 69 1.44 -7.67 7.54
C LEU A 69 2.73 -6.83 7.46
N ILE A 70 3.01 -6.24 6.28
CA ILE A 70 4.16 -5.35 6.11
C ILE A 70 4.01 -4.10 6.97
N VAL A 71 2.83 -3.49 7.05
CA VAL A 71 2.58 -2.32 7.91
C VAL A 71 2.77 -2.69 9.39
N ILE A 72 2.21 -3.83 9.83
CA ILE A 72 2.36 -4.31 11.21
C ILE A 72 3.84 -4.52 11.54
N PHE A 73 4.59 -5.17 10.64
CA PHE A 73 6.03 -5.38 10.82
C PHE A 73 6.81 -4.06 10.86
N ALA A 74 6.47 -3.11 9.99
CA ALA A 74 7.09 -1.79 9.96
C ALA A 74 6.87 -1.05 11.29
N LEU A 75 5.64 -1.05 11.81
CA LEU A 75 5.30 -0.43 13.09
C LEU A 75 5.96 -1.16 14.26
N TYR A 76 6.01 -2.50 14.24
CA TYR A 76 6.71 -3.26 15.27
C TYR A 76 8.20 -2.91 15.32
N LYS A 77 8.83 -2.65 14.17
CA LYS A 77 10.23 -2.19 14.10
C LYS A 77 10.44 -0.76 14.61
N VAL A 78 9.39 0.08 14.63
CA VAL A 78 9.45 1.43 15.24
C VAL A 78 9.35 1.35 16.75
N VAL A 79 8.46 0.49 17.25
CA VAL A 79 8.16 0.38 18.68
C VAL A 79 9.26 -0.35 19.45
N LYS A 80 10.01 -1.22 18.77
CA LYS A 80 11.13 -1.96 19.34
C LYS A 80 12.45 -1.19 19.20
#